data_AF-K9SUT5-F1
#
_entry.id   AF-K9SUT5-F1
#
_cell.length_a   1.000
_cell.length_b   1.000
_cell.length_c   1.000
_cell.angle_alpha   90.00
_cell.angle_beta   90.00
_cell.angle_gamma   90.00
#
_symmetry.space_group_name_H-M   'P 1'
#
loop_
_entity.id
_entity.type
_entity.pdbx_description
1 polymer ?
#
loop_
_entity_poly.entity_id
_entity_poly.type
_entity_poly.pdbx_seq_one_letter_code
_entity_poly.pdbx_strand_id
1 'polypeptide(L)'
;MKLSSSFIAVNTLALIFLTPAIAFSQPSDRPPEQNRPEFKQLDWQRLDRELNLTETQKQQMKALRDNTRTQINAVLTTEQKSQLEAAIKSGTNPRQAMRSLNLSDAQKTRIKAIKESEKAKRDALLTSEQKQKLEKLRASRPQLNLTAEQKQKMQAIRTNTREKIAEVLTPEQKIQFEQNKKPSDRRELMNSLQEDQKSKIRAIRAEAKQEIASILTPAQLQELKEKGGQKWGIKNK
;
A
#
# COMPACT_ATOMS: atom_id res chain seq x y z
N MET A 1 0.69 -15.43 62.39
CA MET A 1 1.93 -16.01 61.83
C MET A 1 1.68 -16.39 60.38
N LYS A 2 2.57 -15.94 59.50
CA LYS A 2 2.61 -16.20 58.06
C LYS A 2 2.85 -17.70 57.83
N LEU A 3 2.26 -18.30 56.80
CA LEU A 3 2.91 -19.28 55.92
C LEU A 3 2.14 -19.32 54.59
N SER A 4 2.83 -18.85 53.57
CA SER A 4 2.50 -18.88 52.15
C SER A 4 2.85 -20.23 51.55
N SER A 5 1.94 -20.83 50.76
CA SER A 5 2.25 -21.99 49.92
C SER A 5 1.97 -21.66 48.45
N SER A 6 3.07 -21.52 47.72
CA SER A 6 3.16 -21.24 46.30
C SER A 6 2.64 -22.41 45.46
N PHE A 7 1.73 -22.13 44.52
CA PHE A 7 1.39 -23.05 43.44
C PHE A 7 2.49 -22.98 42.36
N ILE A 8 3.26 -24.05 42.20
CA ILE A 8 4.12 -24.27 41.04
C ILE A 8 3.25 -24.89 39.95
N ALA A 9 2.71 -24.07 39.05
CA ALA A 9 2.15 -24.55 37.80
C ALA A 9 3.29 -24.79 36.81
N VAL A 10 3.74 -26.04 36.71
CA VAL A 10 4.63 -26.50 35.65
C VAL A 10 3.82 -26.50 34.34
N ASN A 11 3.89 -25.41 33.59
CA ASN A 11 3.42 -25.35 32.20
C ASN A 11 4.46 -26.02 31.31
N THR A 12 4.36 -27.35 31.16
CA THR A 12 5.08 -28.10 30.14
C THR A 12 4.62 -27.67 28.76
N LEU A 13 5.44 -26.88 28.07
CA LEU A 13 5.29 -26.56 26.66
C LEU A 13 5.70 -27.81 25.85
N ALA A 14 4.72 -28.61 25.41
CA ALA A 14 4.97 -29.67 24.44
C ALA A 14 5.25 -29.03 23.07
N LEU A 15 6.52 -29.01 22.67
CA LEU A 15 6.98 -28.57 21.36
C LEU A 15 6.63 -29.66 20.32
N ILE A 16 5.44 -29.57 19.72
CA ILE A 16 5.08 -30.43 18.58
C ILE A 16 5.86 -29.92 17.36
N PHE A 17 6.88 -30.67 16.95
CA PHE A 17 7.50 -30.52 15.63
C PHE A 17 6.48 -30.92 14.57
N LEU A 18 5.74 -29.94 14.04
CA LEU A 18 4.94 -30.13 12.84
C LEU A 18 5.92 -30.22 11.65
N THR A 19 6.19 -31.43 11.19
CA THR A 19 6.79 -31.67 9.88
C THR A 19 5.79 -31.23 8.80
N PRO A 20 6.10 -30.24 7.94
CA PRO A 20 5.28 -30.05 6.76
C PRO A 20 5.59 -31.22 5.82
N ALA A 21 4.67 -32.17 5.73
CA ALA A 21 4.59 -33.03 4.55
C ALA A 21 4.40 -32.10 3.35
N ILE A 22 5.45 -31.91 2.55
CA ILE A 22 5.34 -31.26 1.24
C ILE A 22 4.59 -32.26 0.35
N ALA A 23 3.27 -32.15 0.35
CA ALA A 23 2.46 -32.77 -0.68
C ALA A 23 2.85 -32.12 -2.01
N PHE A 24 3.53 -32.87 -2.87
CA PHE A 24 3.69 -32.54 -4.28
C PHE A 24 2.30 -32.49 -4.89
N SER A 25 1.72 -31.30 -5.01
CA SER A 25 0.53 -31.07 -5.82
C SER A 25 0.91 -31.28 -7.29
N GLN A 26 0.24 -32.23 -7.94
CA GLN A 26 0.32 -32.49 -9.38
C GLN A 26 0.19 -31.18 -10.19
N PRO A 27 0.87 -31.08 -11.35
CA PRO A 27 0.76 -29.94 -12.23
C PRO A 27 -0.67 -29.87 -12.76
N SER A 28 -1.46 -28.94 -12.22
CA SER A 28 -2.74 -28.56 -12.83
C SER A 28 -2.42 -27.88 -14.16
N ASP A 29 -3.08 -28.31 -15.23
CA ASP A 29 -2.99 -27.73 -16.57
C ASP A 29 -3.11 -26.21 -16.53
N ARG A 30 -1.96 -25.53 -16.60
CA ARG A 30 -1.89 -24.07 -16.72
C ARG A 30 -1.82 -23.75 -18.21
N PRO A 31 -2.68 -22.87 -18.74
CA PRO A 31 -2.54 -22.40 -20.10
C PRO A 31 -1.17 -21.72 -20.30
N PRO A 32 -0.57 -21.83 -21.50
CA PRO A 32 0.81 -21.45 -21.77
C PRO A 32 1.09 -19.99 -21.40
N GLU A 33 2.27 -19.77 -20.82
CA GLU A 33 2.80 -18.52 -20.26
C GLU A 33 3.19 -17.50 -21.36
N GLN A 34 2.35 -17.31 -22.39
CA GLN A 34 2.74 -16.56 -23.58
C GLN A 34 2.20 -15.13 -23.64
N ASN A 35 1.31 -14.72 -22.73
CA ASN A 35 0.74 -13.37 -22.73
C ASN A 35 0.37 -12.85 -21.32
N ARG A 36 1.29 -12.97 -20.35
CA ARG A 36 1.15 -12.20 -19.10
C ARG A 36 1.80 -10.83 -19.29
N PRO A 37 1.07 -9.71 -19.14
CA PRO A 37 1.70 -8.40 -19.16
C PRO A 37 2.77 -8.36 -18.07
N GLU A 38 3.98 -7.98 -18.47
CA GLU A 38 5.18 -7.91 -17.64
C GLU A 38 4.99 -6.88 -16.51
N PHE A 39 4.33 -7.30 -15.43
CA PHE A 39 3.90 -6.39 -14.37
C PHE A 39 5.08 -5.89 -13.56
N LYS A 40 5.59 -4.71 -13.92
CA LYS A 40 6.57 -3.90 -13.15
C LYS A 40 7.55 -4.79 -12.37
N GLN A 41 8.24 -5.63 -13.12
CA GLN A 41 9.51 -6.22 -12.74
C GLN A 41 10.50 -5.16 -12.21
N LEU A 42 10.30 -3.87 -12.51
CA LEU A 42 11.14 -2.74 -12.11
C LEU A 42 11.44 -2.56 -10.60
N ASP A 43 10.53 -2.88 -9.67
CA ASP A 43 10.83 -2.77 -8.21
C ASP A 43 11.48 -4.07 -7.70
N TRP A 44 11.17 -5.21 -8.32
CA TRP A 44 11.62 -6.53 -7.87
C TRP A 44 12.93 -7.00 -8.49
N GLN A 45 13.18 -6.74 -9.77
CA GLN A 45 14.50 -6.92 -10.40
C GLN A 45 15.53 -5.97 -9.81
N ARG A 46 15.08 -4.78 -9.39
CA ARG A 46 15.93 -3.86 -8.64
C ARG A 46 16.27 -4.45 -7.28
N LEU A 47 15.27 -4.90 -6.52
CA LEU A 47 15.49 -5.55 -5.24
C LEU A 47 16.37 -6.81 -5.36
N ASP A 48 16.17 -7.60 -6.41
CA ASP A 48 16.96 -8.80 -6.70
C ASP A 48 18.44 -8.46 -6.92
N ARG A 49 18.73 -7.53 -7.84
CA ARG A 49 20.10 -7.03 -8.07
C ARG A 49 20.70 -6.38 -6.83
N GLU A 50 19.89 -5.67 -6.06
CA GLU A 50 20.36 -4.99 -4.85
C GLU A 50 20.60 -5.98 -3.70
N LEU A 51 19.86 -7.09 -3.58
CA LEU A 51 20.02 -8.06 -2.50
C LEU A 51 20.81 -9.31 -2.90
N ASN A 52 21.16 -9.47 -4.17
CA ASN A 52 21.80 -10.66 -4.74
C ASN A 52 21.07 -11.93 -4.30
N LEU A 53 19.76 -12.02 -4.60
CA LEU A 53 18.97 -13.17 -4.14
C LEU A 53 19.43 -14.45 -4.86
N THR A 54 19.42 -15.56 -4.13
CA THR A 54 19.69 -16.87 -4.71
C THR A 54 18.52 -17.33 -5.59
N GLU A 55 18.77 -18.24 -6.53
CA GLU A 55 17.70 -18.79 -7.39
C GLU A 55 16.56 -19.42 -6.57
N THR A 56 16.89 -20.14 -5.49
CA THR A 56 15.90 -20.69 -4.56
C THR A 56 15.07 -19.58 -3.90
N GLN A 57 15.70 -18.51 -3.43
CA GLN A 57 14.99 -17.35 -2.85
C GLN A 57 14.07 -16.71 -3.91
N LYS A 58 14.53 -16.54 -5.15
CA LYS A 58 13.71 -15.99 -6.25
C LYS A 58 12.47 -16.83 -6.50
N GLN A 59 12.63 -18.16 -6.57
CA GLN A 59 11.52 -19.10 -6.75
C GLN A 59 10.52 -19.01 -5.59
N GLN A 60 10.99 -19.01 -4.34
CA GLN A 60 10.13 -18.88 -3.15
C GLN A 60 9.38 -17.53 -3.14
N MET A 61 10.06 -16.45 -3.49
CA MET A 61 9.46 -15.12 -3.61
C MET A 61 8.39 -15.07 -4.71
N LYS A 62 8.63 -15.73 -5.86
CA LYS A 62 7.64 -15.84 -6.95
C LYS A 62 6.41 -16.61 -6.48
N ALA A 63 6.61 -17.78 -5.87
CA ALA A 63 5.52 -18.60 -5.34
C ALA A 63 4.69 -17.84 -4.29
N LEU A 64 5.36 -17.09 -3.40
CA LEU A 64 4.69 -16.26 -2.39
C LEU A 64 3.85 -15.14 -3.02
N ARG A 65 4.35 -14.48 -4.07
CA ARG A 65 3.56 -13.47 -4.82
C ARG A 65 2.37 -14.08 -5.52
N ASP A 66 2.55 -15.23 -6.17
CA ASP A 66 1.46 -15.95 -6.84
C ASP A 66 0.38 -16.34 -5.82
N ASN A 67 0.77 -16.87 -4.66
CA ASN A 67 -0.16 -17.17 -3.56
C ASN A 67 -0.88 -15.92 -3.03
N THR A 68 -0.15 -14.82 -2.82
CA THR A 68 -0.71 -13.54 -2.37
C THR A 68 -1.74 -13.00 -3.35
N ARG A 69 -1.47 -13.12 -4.66
CA ARG A 69 -2.41 -12.72 -5.71
C ARG A 69 -3.69 -13.56 -5.65
N THR A 70 -3.57 -14.87 -5.46
CA THR A 70 -4.73 -15.77 -5.30
C THR A 70 -5.56 -15.38 -4.08
N GLN A 71 -4.93 -15.13 -2.93
CA GLN A 71 -5.63 -14.70 -1.71
C GLN A 71 -6.36 -13.37 -1.91
N ILE A 72 -5.70 -12.39 -2.55
CA ILE A 72 -6.33 -11.10 -2.86
C ILE A 72 -7.51 -11.28 -3.80
N ASN A 73 -7.37 -12.09 -4.85
CA ASN A 73 -8.46 -12.38 -5.79
C ASN A 73 -9.65 -13.04 -5.09
N ALA A 74 -9.42 -13.90 -4.09
CA ALA A 74 -10.49 -14.53 -3.32
C ALA A 74 -11.30 -13.53 -2.46
N VAL A 75 -10.76 -12.34 -2.15
CA VAL A 75 -11.47 -11.28 -1.42
C VAL A 75 -12.43 -10.49 -2.34
N LEU A 76 -12.21 -10.53 -3.66
CA LEU A 76 -13.00 -9.79 -4.64
C LEU A 76 -14.31 -10.53 -5.01
N THR A 77 -15.35 -9.77 -5.31
CA THR A 77 -16.58 -10.33 -5.88
C THR A 77 -16.37 -10.76 -7.34
N THR A 78 -17.31 -11.55 -7.88
CA THR A 78 -17.27 -11.99 -9.28
C THR A 78 -17.24 -10.80 -10.25
N GLU A 79 -18.04 -9.78 -9.99
CA GLU A 79 -18.12 -8.56 -10.80
C GLU A 79 -16.79 -7.80 -10.75
N GLN A 80 -16.22 -7.64 -9.55
CA GLN A 80 -14.92 -6.98 -9.36
C GLN A 80 -13.77 -7.73 -10.05
N LYS A 81 -13.80 -9.07 -10.05
CA LYS A 81 -12.83 -9.90 -10.80
C LYS A 81 -12.94 -9.66 -12.30
N SER A 82 -14.16 -9.68 -12.83
CA SER A 82 -14.42 -9.40 -14.25
C SER A 82 -13.96 -8.00 -14.65
N GLN A 83 -14.27 -6.98 -13.85
CA GLN A 83 -13.78 -5.61 -14.07
C GLN A 83 -12.25 -5.51 -14.05
N LEU A 84 -11.61 -6.21 -13.11
CA LEU A 84 -10.15 -6.23 -13.00
C LEU A 84 -9.52 -6.90 -14.22
N GLU A 85 -10.06 -8.03 -14.67
CA GLU A 85 -9.58 -8.74 -15.86
C GLU A 85 -9.77 -7.92 -17.14
N ALA A 86 -10.94 -7.30 -17.33
CA ALA A 86 -11.22 -6.44 -18.46
C ALA A 86 -10.25 -5.24 -18.51
N ALA A 87 -10.03 -4.58 -17.36
CA ALA A 87 -9.08 -3.47 -17.27
C ALA A 87 -7.64 -3.92 -17.58
N ILE A 88 -7.24 -5.09 -17.12
CA ILE A 88 -5.91 -5.63 -17.43
C ILE A 88 -5.78 -5.97 -18.92
N LYS A 89 -6.80 -6.59 -19.52
CA LYS A 89 -6.85 -6.91 -20.96
C LYS A 89 -6.80 -5.66 -21.82
N SER A 90 -7.37 -4.55 -21.36
CA SER A 90 -7.28 -3.25 -22.04
C SER A 90 -5.94 -2.52 -21.83
N GLY A 91 -4.95 -3.17 -21.22
CA GLY A 91 -3.62 -2.61 -20.98
C GLY A 91 -3.51 -1.73 -19.74
N THR A 92 -4.55 -1.66 -18.90
CA THR A 92 -4.48 -0.92 -17.63
C THR A 92 -3.52 -1.60 -16.68
N ASN A 93 -2.62 -0.82 -16.07
CA ASN A 93 -1.73 -1.35 -15.04
C ASN A 93 -2.55 -1.97 -13.88
N PRO A 94 -2.27 -3.18 -13.37
CA PRO A 94 -3.09 -3.84 -12.37
C PRO A 94 -3.20 -3.09 -11.07
N ARG A 95 -2.16 -2.34 -10.69
CA ARG A 95 -2.21 -1.51 -9.48
C ARG A 95 -3.25 -0.40 -9.64
N GLN A 96 -3.38 0.13 -10.85
CA GLN A 96 -4.39 1.12 -11.19
C GLN A 96 -5.77 0.47 -11.32
N ALA A 97 -5.88 -0.67 -12.02
CA ALA A 97 -7.12 -1.42 -12.16
C ALA A 97 -7.69 -1.85 -10.79
N MET A 98 -6.84 -2.29 -9.87
CA MET A 98 -7.23 -2.64 -8.50
C MET A 98 -7.68 -1.42 -7.68
N ARG A 99 -7.16 -0.22 -7.97
CA ARG A 99 -7.58 1.03 -7.31
C ARG A 99 -8.88 1.60 -7.89
N SER A 100 -9.19 1.28 -9.15
CA SER A 100 -10.47 1.66 -9.75
C SER A 100 -11.61 0.81 -9.21
N LEU A 101 -11.35 -0.40 -8.69
CA LEU A 101 -12.38 -1.19 -8.01
C LEU A 101 -12.94 -0.42 -6.81
N ASN A 102 -14.26 -0.42 -6.68
CA ASN A 102 -14.97 0.13 -5.54
C ASN A 102 -14.97 -0.88 -4.38
N LEU A 103 -13.80 -1.09 -3.78
CA LEU A 103 -13.61 -2.03 -2.68
C LEU A 103 -14.31 -1.52 -1.41
N SER A 104 -15.00 -2.42 -0.70
CA SER A 104 -15.55 -2.11 0.63
C SER A 104 -14.43 -1.99 1.67
N ASP A 105 -14.73 -1.39 2.83
CA ASP A 105 -13.72 -1.22 3.89
C ASP A 105 -13.28 -2.56 4.50
N ALA A 106 -14.20 -3.53 4.60
CA ALA A 106 -13.88 -4.90 4.97
C ALA A 106 -12.91 -5.54 3.96
N GLN A 107 -13.13 -5.37 2.65
CA GLN A 107 -12.22 -5.89 1.62
C GLN A 107 -10.83 -5.22 1.70
N LYS A 108 -10.79 -3.89 1.85
CA LYS A 108 -9.52 -3.15 2.02
C LYS A 108 -8.73 -3.67 3.23
N THR A 109 -9.42 -3.92 4.34
CA THR A 109 -8.81 -4.44 5.58
C THR A 109 -8.23 -5.83 5.37
N ARG A 110 -8.99 -6.76 4.77
CA ARG A 110 -8.49 -8.10 4.45
C ARG A 110 -7.29 -8.08 3.51
N ILE A 111 -7.35 -7.27 2.45
CA ILE A 111 -6.24 -7.11 1.49
C ILE A 111 -4.99 -6.54 2.19
N LYS A 112 -5.15 -5.62 3.14
CA LYS A 112 -4.04 -5.08 3.93
C LYS A 112 -3.38 -6.18 4.78
N ALA A 113 -4.17 -6.96 5.50
CA ALA A 113 -3.68 -8.07 6.31
C ALA A 113 -2.92 -9.13 5.47
N ILE A 114 -3.45 -9.48 4.29
CA ILE A 114 -2.77 -10.39 3.35
C ILE A 114 -1.39 -9.85 2.95
N LYS A 115 -1.28 -8.55 2.64
CA LYS A 115 -0.01 -7.91 2.25
C LYS A 115 0.98 -7.82 3.41
N GLU A 116 0.51 -7.60 4.62
CA GLU A 116 1.34 -7.60 5.82
C GLU A 116 1.91 -9.00 6.09
N SER A 117 1.07 -10.03 5.96
CA SER A 117 1.50 -11.44 6.03
C SER A 117 2.50 -11.80 4.93
N GLU A 118 2.26 -11.41 3.67
CA GLU A 118 3.23 -11.58 2.58
C GLU A 118 4.57 -10.91 2.93
N LYS A 119 4.55 -9.67 3.43
CA LYS A 119 5.76 -8.95 3.81
C LYS A 119 6.56 -9.71 4.87
N ALA A 120 5.91 -10.19 5.93
CA ALA A 120 6.58 -10.95 6.98
C ALA A 120 7.21 -12.25 6.43
N LYS A 121 6.48 -12.99 5.58
CA LYS A 121 7.00 -14.20 4.92
C LYS A 121 8.19 -13.91 4.02
N ARG A 122 8.15 -12.82 3.23
CA ARG A 122 9.30 -12.39 2.43
C ARG A 122 10.51 -12.07 3.29
N ASP A 123 10.33 -11.29 4.35
CA ASP A 123 11.42 -10.89 5.24
C ASP A 123 12.04 -12.14 5.88
N ALA A 124 11.27 -13.20 6.16
CA ALA A 124 11.79 -14.48 6.66
C ALA A 124 12.64 -15.28 5.65
N LEU A 125 12.46 -15.07 4.34
CA LEU A 125 13.26 -15.71 3.29
C LEU A 125 14.65 -15.06 3.10
N LEU A 126 14.88 -13.88 3.67
CA LEU A 126 16.13 -13.14 3.53
C LEU A 126 17.12 -13.51 4.64
N THR A 127 18.41 -13.55 4.29
CA THR A 127 19.50 -13.68 5.27
C THR A 127 19.63 -12.42 6.12
N SER A 128 20.34 -12.53 7.25
CA SER A 128 20.61 -11.38 8.13
C SER A 128 21.32 -10.24 7.39
N GLU A 129 22.28 -10.56 6.52
CA GLU A 129 23.00 -9.57 5.70
C GLU A 129 22.08 -8.90 4.67
N GLN A 130 21.24 -9.69 3.99
CA GLN A 130 20.26 -9.17 3.03
C GLN A 130 19.23 -8.26 3.72
N LYS A 131 18.80 -8.60 4.95
CA LYS A 131 17.93 -7.73 5.77
C LYS A 131 18.61 -6.40 6.09
N GLN A 132 19.88 -6.41 6.50
CA GLN A 132 20.61 -5.18 6.75
C GLN A 132 20.74 -4.32 5.50
N LYS A 133 21.03 -4.92 4.34
CA LYS A 133 21.09 -4.21 3.06
C LYS A 133 19.73 -3.63 2.67
N LEU A 134 18.66 -4.40 2.88
CA LEU A 134 17.29 -3.96 2.67
C LEU A 134 16.91 -2.77 3.56
N GLU A 135 17.30 -2.78 4.83
CA GLU A 135 17.08 -1.65 5.74
C GLU A 135 17.86 -0.40 5.29
N LYS A 136 19.11 -0.54 4.83
CA LYS A 136 19.86 0.59 4.24
C LYS A 136 19.16 1.15 2.99
N LEU A 137 18.62 0.29 2.12
CA LEU A 137 17.85 0.70 0.95
C LEU A 137 16.51 1.36 1.32
N ARG A 138 15.89 0.93 2.42
CA ARG A 138 14.67 1.56 2.97
C ARG A 138 14.98 2.92 3.61
N ALA A 139 16.11 3.04 4.31
CA ALA A 139 16.56 4.28 4.94
C ALA A 139 17.02 5.32 3.92
N SER A 140 17.58 4.89 2.77
CA SER A 140 17.96 5.78 1.68
C SER A 140 16.77 6.26 0.85
N ARG A 141 15.61 5.59 0.93
CA ARG A 141 14.35 6.12 0.41
C ARG A 141 13.92 7.30 1.29
N PRO A 142 13.56 8.47 0.71
CA PRO A 142 12.98 9.56 1.48
C PRO A 142 11.70 9.08 2.18
N GLN A 143 11.84 8.76 3.46
CA GLN A 143 10.74 8.40 4.33
C GLN A 143 10.72 9.46 5.39
N LEU A 144 9.68 10.28 5.37
CA LEU A 144 9.27 10.96 6.59
C LEU A 144 9.00 9.81 7.57
N ASN A 145 9.86 9.66 8.57
CA ASN A 145 9.72 8.65 9.62
C ASN A 145 8.52 8.99 10.50
N LEU A 146 7.31 8.90 9.92
CA LEU A 146 6.07 9.32 10.54
C LEU A 146 5.64 8.28 11.56
N THR A 147 5.29 8.77 12.75
CA THR A 147 4.68 7.95 13.80
C THR A 147 3.30 7.42 13.35
N ALA A 148 2.80 6.39 14.04
CA ALA A 148 1.45 5.87 13.76
C ALA A 148 0.38 6.96 13.93
N GLU A 149 0.52 7.78 14.97
CA GLU A 149 -0.36 8.91 15.24
C GLU A 149 -0.29 9.98 14.14
N GLN A 150 0.91 10.36 13.70
CA GLN A 150 1.08 11.30 12.58
C GLN A 150 0.42 10.78 11.30
N LYS A 151 0.52 9.47 11.02
CA LYS A 151 -0.15 8.84 9.86
C LYS A 151 -1.66 8.91 9.98
N GLN A 152 -2.21 8.66 11.17
CA GLN A 152 -3.64 8.76 11.43
C GLN A 152 -4.15 10.19 11.27
N LYS A 153 -3.43 11.18 11.83
CA LYS A 153 -3.75 12.61 11.66
C LYS A 153 -3.72 13.03 10.19
N MET A 154 -2.68 12.66 9.45
CA MET A 154 -2.64 12.92 7.99
C MET A 154 -3.84 12.30 7.24
N GLN A 155 -4.27 11.09 7.63
CA GLN A 155 -5.42 10.46 7.01
C GLN A 155 -6.70 11.23 7.32
N ALA A 156 -6.90 11.63 8.58
CA ALA A 156 -8.04 12.46 8.99
C ALA A 156 -8.08 13.79 8.23
N ILE A 157 -6.94 14.50 8.16
CA ILE A 157 -6.82 15.76 7.40
C ILE A 157 -7.21 15.54 5.94
N ARG A 158 -6.72 14.47 5.30
CA ARG A 158 -7.06 14.16 3.90
C ARG A 158 -8.54 13.85 3.68
N THR A 159 -9.17 13.15 4.62
CA THR A 159 -10.60 12.85 4.56
C THR A 159 -11.41 14.14 4.69
N ASN A 160 -11.14 14.94 5.73
CA ASN A 160 -11.81 16.21 5.97
C ASN A 160 -11.61 17.19 4.78
N THR A 161 -10.39 17.31 4.26
CA THR A 161 -10.10 18.11 3.06
C THR A 161 -10.98 17.68 1.89
N ARG A 162 -11.15 16.37 1.69
CA ARG A 162 -11.96 15.84 0.59
C ARG A 162 -13.45 16.17 0.77
N GLU A 163 -13.96 16.10 2.00
CA GLU A 163 -15.34 16.45 2.35
C GLU A 163 -15.60 17.94 2.14
N LYS A 164 -14.75 18.82 2.71
CA LYS A 164 -14.81 20.28 2.50
C LYS A 164 -14.77 20.65 1.02
N ILE A 165 -13.93 19.98 0.21
CA ILE A 165 -13.91 20.22 -1.25
C ILE A 165 -15.22 19.79 -1.89
N ALA A 166 -15.79 18.65 -1.49
CA ALA A 166 -17.03 18.14 -2.07
C ALA A 166 -18.24 19.05 -1.80
N GLU A 167 -18.25 19.79 -0.68
CA GLU A 167 -19.29 20.77 -0.34
C GLU A 167 -19.26 22.04 -1.21
N VAL A 168 -18.11 22.34 -1.82
CA VAL A 168 -17.94 23.50 -2.72
C VAL A 168 -18.41 23.19 -4.15
N LEU A 169 -18.61 21.92 -4.48
CA LEU A 169 -18.94 21.43 -5.81
C LEU A 169 -20.45 21.25 -5.99
N THR A 170 -20.94 21.37 -7.23
CA THR A 170 -22.32 20.97 -7.56
C THR A 170 -22.49 19.45 -7.43
N PRO A 171 -23.72 18.92 -7.33
CA PRO A 171 -23.96 17.47 -7.27
C PRO A 171 -23.28 16.69 -8.40
N GLU A 172 -23.33 17.21 -9.63
CA GLU A 172 -22.72 16.59 -10.82
C GLU A 172 -21.19 16.62 -10.75
N GLN A 173 -20.63 17.77 -10.35
CA GLN A 173 -19.18 17.93 -10.18
C GLN A 173 -18.65 17.04 -9.05
N LYS A 174 -19.42 16.84 -7.99
CA LYS A 174 -19.07 15.98 -6.85
C LYS A 174 -18.95 14.52 -7.30
N ILE A 175 -19.88 14.04 -8.12
CA ILE A 175 -19.80 12.69 -8.70
C ILE A 175 -18.50 12.52 -9.50
N GLN A 176 -18.17 13.49 -10.37
CA GLN A 176 -16.92 13.46 -11.12
C GLN A 176 -15.70 13.50 -10.19
N PHE A 177 -15.69 14.37 -9.18
CA PHE A 177 -14.61 14.49 -8.21
C PHE A 177 -14.35 13.18 -7.46
N GLU A 178 -15.41 12.47 -7.09
CA GLU A 178 -15.31 11.19 -6.38
C GLU A 178 -14.80 10.06 -7.28
N GLN A 179 -15.22 10.06 -8.54
CA GLN A 179 -14.84 9.09 -9.56
C GLN A 179 -13.44 9.33 -10.13
N ASN A 180 -12.92 10.56 -10.10
CA ASN A 180 -11.62 10.93 -10.68
C ASN A 180 -10.43 10.27 -9.96
N LYS A 181 -10.08 9.06 -10.41
CA LYS A 181 -8.97 8.26 -9.86
C LYS A 181 -7.60 8.83 -10.28
N LYS A 182 -7.46 9.42 -11.48
CA LYS A 182 -6.16 9.90 -11.99
C LYS A 182 -5.90 11.39 -11.68
N PRO A 183 -4.62 11.81 -11.60
CA PRO A 183 -4.28 13.23 -11.46
C PRO A 183 -4.72 14.11 -12.65
N SER A 184 -4.74 13.57 -13.87
CA SER A 184 -5.21 14.26 -15.08
C SER A 184 -6.68 14.65 -14.96
N ASP A 185 -7.54 13.69 -14.62
CA ASP A 185 -8.99 13.85 -14.55
C ASP A 185 -9.34 14.89 -13.46
N ARG A 186 -8.61 14.87 -12.33
CA ARG A 186 -8.73 15.90 -11.29
C ARG A 186 -8.28 17.28 -11.76
N ARG A 187 -7.24 17.38 -12.59
CA ARG A 187 -6.79 18.67 -13.13
C ARG A 187 -7.82 19.23 -14.12
N GLU A 188 -8.38 18.38 -14.96
CA GLU A 188 -9.43 18.73 -15.91
C GLU A 188 -10.68 19.24 -15.19
N LEU A 189 -11.17 18.50 -14.19
CA LEU A 189 -12.25 18.98 -13.32
C LEU A 189 -11.90 20.33 -12.68
N MET A 190 -10.71 20.49 -12.11
CA MET A 190 -10.29 21.76 -11.50
C MET A 190 -10.26 22.92 -12.49
N ASN A 191 -10.03 22.67 -13.78
CA ASN A 191 -10.01 23.70 -14.80
C ASN A 191 -11.44 24.13 -15.21
N SER A 192 -12.42 23.21 -15.14
CA SER A 192 -13.82 23.46 -15.51
C SER A 192 -14.65 24.14 -14.42
N LEU A 193 -14.15 24.20 -13.17
CA LEU A 193 -14.86 24.90 -12.08
C LEU A 193 -14.94 26.41 -12.31
N GLN A 194 -15.86 27.07 -11.60
CA GLN A 194 -15.91 28.53 -11.51
C GLN A 194 -14.75 29.09 -10.66
N GLU A 195 -14.35 30.34 -10.86
CA GLU A 195 -13.16 30.90 -10.18
C GLU A 195 -13.36 31.01 -8.66
N ASP A 196 -14.58 31.27 -8.19
CA ASP A 196 -14.91 31.29 -6.77
C ASP A 196 -14.74 29.89 -6.14
N GLN A 197 -15.20 28.83 -6.81
CA GLN A 197 -15.00 27.44 -6.40
C GLN A 197 -13.51 27.09 -6.38
N LYS A 198 -12.75 27.46 -7.42
CA LYS A 198 -11.29 27.26 -7.46
C LYS A 198 -10.61 27.96 -6.29
N SER A 199 -11.01 29.19 -5.98
CA SER A 199 -10.48 29.97 -4.86
C SER A 199 -10.73 29.26 -3.52
N LYS A 200 -11.97 28.84 -3.25
CA LYS A 200 -12.35 28.08 -2.05
C LYS A 200 -11.55 26.77 -1.93
N ILE A 201 -11.40 26.02 -3.01
CA ILE A 201 -10.62 24.77 -3.02
C ILE A 201 -9.12 25.03 -2.78
N ARG A 202 -8.56 26.10 -3.35
CA ARG A 202 -7.16 26.49 -3.07
C ARG A 202 -6.98 26.83 -1.59
N ALA A 203 -7.94 27.54 -0.98
CA ALA A 203 -7.93 27.85 0.44
C ALA A 203 -7.99 26.59 1.32
N ILE A 204 -8.92 25.66 1.05
CA ILE A 204 -9.04 24.38 1.77
C ILE A 204 -7.73 23.57 1.67
N ARG A 205 -7.10 23.52 0.48
CA ARG A 205 -5.83 22.82 0.30
C ARG A 205 -4.67 23.51 1.01
N ALA A 206 -4.70 24.84 1.11
CA ALA A 206 -3.69 25.60 1.83
C ALA A 206 -3.80 25.37 3.35
N GLU A 207 -5.02 25.37 3.90
CA GLU A 207 -5.33 25.03 5.29
C GLU A 207 -4.85 23.61 5.62
N ALA A 208 -5.26 22.61 4.81
CA ALA A 208 -4.84 21.22 5.00
C ALA A 208 -3.31 21.06 4.96
N LYS A 209 -2.63 21.84 4.12
CA LYS A 209 -1.16 21.84 4.06
C LYS A 209 -0.54 22.42 5.33
N GLN A 210 -1.15 23.45 5.93
CA GLN A 210 -0.72 23.99 7.22
C GLN A 210 -0.96 22.99 8.35
N GLU A 211 -2.10 22.32 8.39
CA GLU A 211 -2.39 21.25 9.35
C GLU A 211 -1.41 20.07 9.21
N ILE A 212 -1.07 19.68 7.98
CA ILE A 212 -0.05 18.65 7.76
C ILE A 212 1.33 19.14 8.22
N ALA A 213 1.66 20.42 7.99
CA ALA A 213 2.93 20.96 8.45
C ALA A 213 3.04 20.99 9.99
N SER A 214 1.95 21.27 10.70
CA SER A 214 1.95 21.37 12.17
C SER A 214 2.08 20.01 12.87
N ILE A 215 1.70 18.91 12.20
CA ILE A 215 1.88 17.55 12.75
C ILE A 215 3.29 16.99 12.47
N LEU A 216 4.12 17.66 11.69
CA LEU A 216 5.49 17.26 11.38
C LEU A 216 6.50 17.97 12.29
N THR A 217 7.58 17.29 12.65
CA THR A 217 8.70 17.93 13.33
C THR A 217 9.46 18.88 12.38
N PRO A 218 10.19 19.90 12.89
CA PRO A 218 11.00 20.77 12.05
C PRO A 218 12.00 20.00 11.16
N ALA A 219 12.62 18.95 11.70
CA ALA A 219 13.52 18.07 10.95
C ALA A 219 12.80 17.31 9.83
N GLN A 220 11.60 16.77 10.10
CA GLN A 220 10.77 16.13 9.07
C GLN A 220 10.31 17.13 8.00
N LEU A 221 9.97 18.36 8.39
CA LEU A 221 9.57 19.42 7.45
C LEU A 221 10.75 19.82 6.54
N GLN A 222 11.95 19.92 7.10
CA GLN A 222 13.17 20.20 6.37
C GLN A 222 13.50 19.06 5.39
N GLU A 223 13.41 17.81 5.83
CA GLU A 223 13.58 16.64 4.97
C GLU A 223 12.56 16.61 3.82
N LEU A 224 11.32 17.03 4.08
CA LEU A 224 10.27 17.13 3.07
C LEU A 224 10.63 18.18 2.00
N LYS A 225 11.18 19.32 2.40
CA LYS A 225 11.65 20.37 1.48
C LYS A 225 12.83 19.89 0.63
N GLU A 226 13.83 19.26 1.26
CA GLU A 226 15.07 18.82 0.61
C GLU A 226 14.89 17.61 -0.29
N LYS A 227 14.11 16.60 0.13
CA LYS A 227 13.99 15.31 -0.59
C LYS A 227 12.78 15.21 -1.53
N GLY A 228 12.08 16.32 -1.77
CA GLY A 228 11.04 16.39 -2.81
C GLY A 228 9.74 17.08 -2.39
N GLY A 229 9.82 18.37 -2.05
CA GLY A 229 8.66 19.24 -1.82
C GLY A 229 7.64 19.24 -2.97
N GLN A 230 8.07 18.91 -4.20
CA GLN A 230 7.20 18.77 -5.38
C GLN A 230 6.14 17.67 -5.25
N LYS A 231 6.44 16.54 -4.59
CA LYS A 231 5.48 15.42 -4.47
C LYS A 231 4.31 15.74 -3.53
N TRP A 232 4.48 16.73 -2.66
CA TRP A 232 3.50 17.16 -1.66
C TRP A 232 3.01 18.60 -1.87
N GLY A 233 3.38 19.27 -2.98
CA GLY A 233 2.94 20.64 -3.29
C GLY A 233 3.52 21.70 -2.36
N ILE A 234 4.65 21.43 -1.72
CA ILE A 234 5.41 22.39 -0.91
C ILE A 234 6.46 23.03 -1.82
N LYS A 235 6.09 24.12 -2.50
CA LYS A 235 7.06 24.97 -3.20
C LYS A 235 7.82 25.82 -2.19
N ASN A 236 9.12 25.98 -2.40
CA ASN A 236 9.91 27.04 -1.78
C ASN A 236 9.33 28.37 -2.27
N LYS A 237 8.95 29.24 -1.34
CA LYS A 237 8.83 30.67 -1.61
C LYS A 237 10.19 31.28 -1.35
#